data_AF-A0ABD7D344-F1
#
_entry.id   AF-A0ABD7D344-F1
#
_cell.length_a   1.000
_cell.length_b   1.000
_cell.length_c   1.000
_cell.angle_alpha   90.00
_cell.angle_beta   90.00
_cell.angle_gamma   90.00
#
_symmetry.space_group_name_H-M   'P 1'
#
loop_
_entity.id
_entity.type
_entity.pdbx_description
1 polymer ?
#
loop_
_entity_poly.entity_id
_entity_poly.type
_entity_poly.pdbx_seq_one_letter_code
_entity_poly.pdbx_strand_id
1 'polypeptide(L)'
;MAEPDPKDALDAATRAARSLQGLSTELTARVPQLLEAMRSVGSGLELHSTLDRICETAAELAHAEYAAIGVVDESGEGLSDFVTHGVPQEVAEEIGRRPDGHRGLLGALIHDPVPVRLADLTTDPRYAGFPAGHPGMRTFLGVPIQVQGEIFGNLYLTEKRNGAEFTDYDLHMVRVLATEAGIAIGNARLYEAARQREHWIDGSVAVTTALLSGGDADEALSVVAEQARRLAGSAAGIVLLPTEEGGLEIVAVSSDEPSSSLGVTVPARSAVAAKLLAGEAVFIDDSATDSRMVTSLAGRFGPSMMLPLHSGGRVLGALATPRSRGARPFTETERTLATQFASQAALALMMAEAQRDRERLAVYEDRDRIARDLHDLVIQRLFATGMMLESAQRRAVVPEVRTGVGRAVDELDVTIQEIRTAIFALQQEPAEAPSRLRTRVLREINMAAVPLGFKPSHRFLGPVDSLVGELTGKNLVAALREALSNAFRHAGASLIDVVVDATVTLPDGSGAVRLSVADDGVGIPEGGRRSGLRNLARRAESLGGSSRIEPGLGEGGGGTTVVWEAPL
;
A
#
# COMPACT_ATOMS: atom_id res chain seq x y z
N MET A 1 70.32 25.34 -51.22
CA MET A 1 69.66 25.52 -49.91
C MET A 1 70.24 26.78 -49.30
N ALA A 2 69.49 27.89 -49.31
CA ALA A 2 69.90 29.11 -48.64
C ALA A 2 69.65 28.95 -47.13
N GLU A 3 70.66 29.19 -46.31
CA GLU A 3 70.52 29.27 -44.85
C GLU A 3 69.55 30.40 -44.49
N PRO A 4 68.61 30.17 -43.54
CA PRO A 4 67.73 31.23 -43.08
C PRO A 4 68.56 32.31 -42.36
N ASP A 5 68.26 33.58 -42.65
CA ASP A 5 68.96 34.74 -42.12
C ASP A 5 68.88 34.72 -40.57
N PRO A 6 70.01 34.82 -39.84
CA PRO A 6 70.02 34.83 -38.37
C PRO A 6 69.15 35.94 -37.75
N LYS A 7 68.80 36.98 -38.51
CA LYS A 7 67.87 38.03 -38.09
C LYS A 7 66.41 37.54 -38.00
N ASP A 8 65.99 36.64 -38.90
CA ASP A 8 64.64 36.08 -38.92
C ASP A 8 64.39 35.12 -37.74
N ALA A 9 65.43 34.39 -37.31
CA ALA A 9 65.37 33.49 -36.16
C ALA A 9 65.27 34.26 -34.82
N LEU A 10 65.99 35.38 -34.69
CA LEU A 10 65.92 36.25 -33.52
C LEU A 10 64.57 36.98 -33.42
N ASP A 11 64.02 37.42 -34.55
CA ASP A 11 62.70 38.04 -34.61
C ASP A 11 61.56 37.02 -34.34
N ALA A 12 61.70 35.77 -34.78
CA ALA A 12 60.79 34.69 -34.43
C ALA A 12 60.82 34.35 -32.93
N ALA A 13 62.02 34.23 -32.34
CA ALA A 13 62.17 33.98 -30.90
C ALA A 13 61.64 35.14 -30.04
N THR A 14 61.85 36.39 -30.48
CA THR A 14 61.35 37.57 -29.79
C THR A 14 59.82 37.69 -29.87
N ARG A 15 59.21 37.29 -31.00
CA ARG A 15 57.74 37.19 -31.13
C ARG A 15 57.16 36.09 -30.24
N ALA A 16 57.80 34.93 -30.17
CA ALA A 16 57.38 33.83 -29.30
C ALA A 16 57.48 34.20 -27.81
N ALA A 17 58.56 34.88 -27.40
CA ALA A 17 58.74 35.36 -26.03
C ALA A 17 57.71 36.44 -25.64
N ARG A 18 57.42 37.39 -26.53
CA ARG A 18 56.35 38.39 -26.30
C ARG A 18 54.96 37.77 -26.28
N SER A 19 54.70 36.76 -27.10
CA SER A 19 53.44 36.01 -27.09
C SER A 19 53.25 35.25 -25.78
N LEU A 20 54.29 34.57 -25.27
CA LEU A 20 54.28 33.90 -23.96
C LEU A 20 54.12 34.87 -22.79
N GLN A 21 54.78 36.03 -22.85
CA GLN A 21 54.67 37.06 -21.81
C GLN A 21 53.30 37.75 -21.81
N GLY A 22 52.71 37.96 -22.99
CA GLY A 22 51.32 38.43 -23.15
C GLY A 22 50.31 37.42 -22.59
N LEU A 23 50.43 36.14 -22.96
CA LEU A 23 49.63 35.03 -22.42
C LEU A 23 49.72 34.95 -20.89
N SER A 24 50.93 35.06 -20.31
CA SER A 24 51.12 35.02 -18.85
C SER A 24 50.47 36.23 -18.15
N THR A 25 50.51 37.41 -18.75
CA THR A 25 49.93 38.63 -18.16
C THR A 25 48.41 38.60 -18.25
N GLU A 26 47.87 38.10 -19.36
CA GLU A 26 46.43 37.96 -19.60
C GLU A 26 45.81 36.83 -18.75
N LEU A 27 46.51 35.70 -18.59
CA LEU A 27 46.16 34.66 -17.60
C LEU A 27 46.08 35.26 -16.21
N THR A 28 47.12 35.97 -15.76
CA THR A 28 47.19 36.53 -14.39
C THR A 28 46.07 37.54 -14.12
N ALA A 29 45.72 38.37 -15.10
CA ALA A 29 44.66 39.36 -14.97
C ALA A 29 43.25 38.74 -14.84
N ARG A 30 43.04 37.52 -15.35
CA ARG A 30 41.73 36.85 -15.37
C ARG A 30 41.65 35.61 -14.47
N VAL A 31 42.71 35.25 -13.74
CA VAL A 31 42.65 34.26 -12.65
C VAL A 31 41.48 34.50 -11.69
N PRO A 32 41.19 35.75 -11.26
CA PRO A 32 40.04 35.99 -10.38
C PRO A 32 38.69 35.58 -10.99
N GLN A 33 38.51 35.80 -12.31
CA GLN A 33 37.30 35.39 -13.03
C GLN A 33 37.20 33.86 -13.12
N LEU A 34 38.32 33.18 -13.36
CA LEU A 34 38.37 31.72 -13.39
C LEU A 34 38.10 31.10 -12.00
N LEU A 35 38.66 31.68 -10.94
CA LEU A 35 38.40 31.23 -9.56
C LEU A 35 36.95 31.44 -9.15
N GLU A 36 36.34 32.57 -9.55
CA GLU A 36 34.93 32.82 -9.30
C GLU A 36 34.04 31.86 -10.11
N ALA A 37 34.40 31.58 -11.37
CA ALA A 37 33.74 30.57 -12.19
C ALA A 37 33.80 29.16 -11.56
N MET A 38 34.97 28.74 -11.07
CA MET A 38 35.12 27.47 -10.36
C MET A 38 34.24 27.42 -9.10
N ARG A 39 34.27 28.49 -8.30
CA ARG A 39 33.46 28.61 -7.08
C ARG A 39 31.96 28.56 -7.38
N SER A 40 31.54 29.23 -8.45
CA SER A 40 30.17 29.20 -8.95
C SER A 40 29.78 27.76 -9.27
N VAL A 41 30.50 27.10 -10.17
CA VAL A 41 30.21 25.72 -10.61
C VAL A 41 30.14 24.72 -9.45
N GLY A 42 31.08 24.78 -8.51
CA GLY A 42 31.16 23.82 -7.39
C GLY A 42 30.13 23.95 -6.27
N SER A 43 29.27 24.99 -6.27
CA SER A 43 28.37 25.29 -5.14
C SER A 43 27.00 24.58 -5.17
N GLY A 44 26.76 23.70 -6.15
CA GLY A 44 25.45 23.12 -6.47
C GLY A 44 25.45 21.62 -6.27
N LEU A 45 24.33 21.08 -5.79
CA LEU A 45 24.18 19.66 -5.45
C LEU A 45 23.14 18.93 -6.32
N GLU A 46 22.36 19.67 -7.11
CA GLU A 46 21.41 19.12 -8.08
C GLU A 46 22.03 19.15 -9.47
N LEU A 47 21.89 18.06 -10.22
CA LEU A 47 22.58 17.89 -11.49
C LEU A 47 22.17 18.95 -12.52
N HIS A 48 20.87 19.17 -12.72
CA HIS A 48 20.38 20.06 -13.77
C HIS A 48 20.77 21.53 -13.52
N SER A 49 20.58 22.04 -12.30
CA SER A 49 20.99 23.40 -11.94
C SER A 49 22.51 23.58 -12.00
N THR A 50 23.28 22.52 -11.76
CA THR A 50 24.74 22.53 -11.97
C THR A 50 25.08 22.66 -13.45
N LEU A 51 24.40 21.93 -14.34
CA LEU A 51 24.59 22.03 -15.81
C LEU A 51 24.23 23.41 -16.36
N ASP A 52 23.10 23.98 -15.92
CA ASP A 52 22.68 25.34 -16.30
C ASP A 52 23.77 26.36 -15.96
N ARG A 53 24.26 26.30 -14.73
CA ARG A 53 25.28 27.23 -14.24
C ARG A 53 26.62 27.02 -14.92
N ILE A 54 27.00 25.80 -15.28
CA ILE A 54 28.19 25.55 -16.09
C ILE A 54 28.04 26.19 -17.47
N CYS A 55 26.88 26.06 -18.13
CA CYS A 55 26.62 26.69 -19.43
C CYS A 55 26.74 28.21 -19.35
N GLU A 56 26.07 28.83 -18.38
CA GLU A 56 26.12 30.28 -18.13
C GLU A 56 27.56 30.75 -17.86
N THR A 57 28.23 30.10 -16.91
CA THR A 57 29.62 30.43 -16.54
C THR A 57 30.57 30.29 -17.73
N ALA A 58 30.40 29.25 -18.55
CA ALA A 58 31.21 29.05 -19.76
C ALA A 58 30.98 30.13 -20.80
N ALA A 59 29.72 30.54 -21.02
CA ALA A 59 29.36 31.62 -21.93
C ALA A 59 30.02 32.94 -21.51
N GLU A 60 29.96 33.28 -20.22
CA GLU A 60 30.59 34.48 -19.68
C GLU A 60 32.12 34.44 -19.78
N LEU A 61 32.72 33.31 -19.43
CA LEU A 61 34.18 33.14 -19.41
C LEU A 61 34.80 33.29 -20.81
N ALA A 62 34.16 32.69 -21.82
CA ALA A 62 34.60 32.70 -23.21
C ALA A 62 34.04 33.88 -24.02
N HIS A 63 33.22 34.74 -23.41
CA HIS A 63 32.50 35.83 -24.08
C HIS A 63 31.65 35.32 -25.27
N ALA A 64 30.98 34.18 -25.10
CA ALA A 64 30.07 33.60 -26.07
C ALA A 64 28.62 34.11 -25.86
N GLU A 65 27.89 34.26 -26.96
CA GLU A 65 26.46 34.60 -26.94
C GLU A 65 25.62 33.39 -26.55
N TYR A 66 26.01 32.20 -27.01
CA TYR A 66 25.31 30.95 -26.71
C TYR A 66 26.27 29.91 -26.13
N ALA A 67 25.76 29.10 -25.21
CA ALA A 67 26.42 27.91 -24.70
C ALA A 67 25.44 26.74 -24.63
N ALA A 68 25.96 25.53 -24.72
CA ALA A 68 25.18 24.33 -24.48
C ALA A 68 26.03 23.19 -23.92
N ILE A 69 25.41 22.32 -23.12
CA ILE A 69 26.00 21.03 -22.73
C ILE A 69 25.13 19.92 -23.30
N GLY A 70 25.72 19.07 -24.13
CA GLY A 70 25.13 17.80 -24.50
C GLY A 70 25.58 16.71 -23.54
N VAL A 71 24.63 16.02 -22.91
CA VAL A 71 24.90 14.86 -22.03
C VAL A 71 24.82 13.60 -22.88
N VAL A 72 25.89 12.81 -22.91
CA VAL A 72 25.94 11.56 -23.68
C VAL A 72 24.96 10.56 -23.06
N ASP A 73 24.26 9.80 -23.91
CA ASP A 73 23.42 8.70 -23.44
C ASP A 73 24.25 7.50 -22.94
N GLU A 74 23.59 6.51 -22.34
CA GLU A 74 24.26 5.31 -21.80
C GLU A 74 24.88 4.43 -22.90
N SER A 75 24.42 4.56 -24.15
CA SER A 75 24.97 3.79 -25.28
C SER A 75 26.29 4.37 -25.81
N GLY A 76 26.56 5.66 -25.53
CA GLY A 76 27.70 6.38 -26.06
C GLY A 76 27.55 6.81 -27.52
N GLU A 77 26.37 6.62 -28.13
CA GLU A 77 26.14 6.91 -29.55
C GLU A 77 25.40 8.23 -29.80
N GLY A 78 24.75 8.79 -28.78
CA GLY A 78 23.94 10.01 -28.91
C GLY A 78 23.85 10.81 -27.61
N LEU A 79 22.89 11.74 -27.57
CA LEU A 79 22.65 12.62 -26.44
C LEU A 79 21.33 12.26 -25.73
N SER A 80 21.41 12.12 -24.40
CA SER A 80 20.24 11.90 -23.54
C SER A 80 19.62 13.21 -23.05
N ASP A 81 20.42 14.27 -22.93
CA ASP A 81 19.97 15.59 -22.51
C ASP A 81 20.77 16.69 -23.23
N PHE A 82 20.17 17.87 -23.34
CA PHE A 82 20.76 19.04 -23.98
C PHE A 82 20.33 20.31 -23.24
N VAL A 83 21.27 20.89 -22.51
CA VAL A 83 21.08 22.11 -21.71
C VAL A 83 21.64 23.29 -22.48
N THR A 84 20.93 24.41 -22.53
CA THR A 84 21.29 25.58 -23.35
C THR A 84 21.23 26.87 -22.55
N HIS A 85 22.13 27.80 -22.87
CA HIS A 85 22.13 29.17 -22.35
C HIS A 85 22.26 30.17 -23.50
N GLY A 86 21.58 31.31 -23.40
CA GLY A 86 21.59 32.40 -24.38
C GLY A 86 20.48 32.34 -25.44
N VAL A 87 19.86 31.18 -25.66
CA VAL A 87 18.67 31.05 -26.53
C VAL A 87 17.41 31.34 -25.71
N PRO A 88 16.57 32.33 -26.07
CA PRO A 88 15.32 32.60 -25.37
C PRO A 88 14.38 31.38 -25.40
N GLN A 89 13.60 31.19 -24.33
CA GLN A 89 12.77 30.00 -24.18
C GLN A 89 11.70 29.89 -25.29
N GLU A 90 11.16 31.01 -25.75
CA GLU A 90 10.18 31.04 -26.85
C GLU A 90 10.80 30.49 -28.15
N VAL A 91 12.07 30.82 -28.42
CA VAL A 91 12.81 30.33 -29.59
C VAL A 91 13.13 28.84 -29.43
N ALA A 92 13.50 28.41 -28.22
CA ALA A 92 13.76 27.00 -27.93
C ALA A 92 12.52 26.13 -28.14
N GLU A 93 11.34 26.63 -27.77
CA GLU A 93 10.05 25.96 -27.98
C GLU A 93 9.68 25.90 -29.48
N GLU A 94 9.96 26.96 -30.25
CA GLU A 94 9.75 26.99 -31.71
C GLU A 94 10.66 26.03 -32.49
N ILE A 95 11.92 25.88 -32.07
CA ILE A 95 12.87 24.91 -32.64
C ILE A 95 12.38 23.46 -32.43
N GLY A 96 11.70 23.21 -31.31
CA GLY A 96 11.05 21.93 -31.01
C GLY A 96 12.03 20.84 -30.58
N ARG A 97 12.32 19.88 -31.47
CA ARG A 97 13.05 18.66 -31.09
C ARG A 97 14.53 18.96 -30.79
N ARG A 98 14.98 18.55 -29.61
CA ARG A 98 16.40 18.61 -29.21
C ARG A 98 17.30 17.77 -30.11
N PRO A 99 18.57 18.15 -30.32
CA PRO A 99 19.50 17.38 -31.12
C PRO A 99 19.75 16.00 -30.51
N ASP A 100 19.79 14.97 -31.36
CA ASP A 100 20.03 13.58 -30.94
C ASP A 100 21.53 13.24 -30.78
N GLY A 101 22.41 14.10 -31.30
CA GLY A 101 23.85 13.92 -31.23
C GLY A 101 24.43 12.86 -32.15
N HIS A 102 23.64 12.16 -32.97
CA HIS A 102 24.17 11.08 -33.83
C HIS A 102 24.92 11.60 -35.06
N ARG A 103 24.77 12.88 -35.40
CA ARG A 103 25.31 13.47 -36.62
C ARG A 103 25.94 14.84 -36.37
N GLY A 104 26.80 15.20 -37.32
CA GLY A 104 27.41 16.52 -37.41
C GLY A 104 28.50 16.79 -36.37
N LEU A 105 28.75 18.06 -36.07
CA LEU A 105 29.78 18.48 -35.10
C LEU A 105 29.53 17.95 -33.67
N LEU A 106 28.27 17.81 -33.26
CA LEU A 106 27.91 17.27 -31.94
C LEU A 106 28.33 15.80 -31.84
N GLY A 107 27.94 14.97 -32.82
CA GLY A 107 28.32 13.55 -32.84
C GLY A 107 29.81 13.32 -33.01
N ALA A 108 30.49 14.19 -33.77
CA ALA A 108 31.95 14.11 -33.90
C ALA A 108 32.67 14.25 -32.54
N LEU A 109 32.20 15.13 -31.67
CA LEU A 109 32.75 15.32 -30.32
C LEU A 109 32.39 14.19 -29.34
N ILE A 110 31.36 13.38 -29.65
CA ILE A 110 31.03 12.17 -28.89
C ILE A 110 32.00 11.05 -29.25
N HIS A 111 32.23 10.82 -30.55
CA HIS A 111 33.08 9.73 -31.03
C HIS A 111 34.58 10.03 -30.96
N ASP A 112 34.97 11.29 -31.10
CA ASP A 112 36.36 11.77 -30.99
C ASP A 112 36.41 12.94 -29.98
N PRO A 113 36.63 12.64 -28.69
CA PRO A 113 36.54 13.60 -27.58
C PRO A 113 37.77 14.50 -27.50
N VAL A 114 38.04 15.24 -28.57
CA VAL A 114 39.13 16.20 -28.68
C VAL A 114 38.54 17.60 -28.84
N PRO A 115 39.06 18.62 -28.15
CA PRO A 115 38.55 19.98 -28.31
C PRO A 115 38.58 20.45 -29.76
N VAL A 116 37.47 21.05 -30.22
CA VAL A 116 37.30 21.57 -31.58
C VAL A 116 37.11 23.07 -31.51
N ARG A 117 37.93 23.83 -32.23
CA ARG A 117 37.83 25.30 -32.35
C ARG A 117 37.73 25.67 -33.82
N LEU A 118 36.64 26.33 -34.21
CA LEU A 118 36.35 26.70 -35.60
C LEU A 118 36.04 28.20 -35.69
N ALA A 119 36.67 28.86 -36.67
CA ALA A 119 36.38 30.25 -37.01
C ALA A 119 34.98 30.40 -37.63
N ASP A 120 34.60 29.43 -38.47
CA ASP A 120 33.27 29.33 -39.07
C ASP A 120 32.86 27.87 -39.18
N LEU A 121 31.91 27.45 -38.34
CA LEU A 121 31.39 26.10 -38.27
C LEU A 121 30.68 25.70 -39.55
N THR A 122 30.15 26.65 -40.34
CA THR A 122 29.43 26.34 -41.60
C THR A 122 30.37 25.84 -42.70
N THR A 123 31.68 26.06 -42.53
CA THR A 123 32.71 25.61 -43.47
C THR A 123 33.29 24.23 -43.12
N ASP A 124 32.98 23.69 -41.95
CA ASP A 124 33.45 22.37 -41.52
C ASP A 124 32.67 21.26 -42.25
N PRO A 125 33.34 20.22 -42.80
CA PRO A 125 32.66 19.11 -43.48
C PRO A 125 31.65 18.35 -42.61
N ARG A 126 31.76 18.44 -41.29
CA ARG A 126 30.86 17.84 -40.31
C ARG A 126 29.67 18.74 -40.00
N TYR A 127 29.54 19.92 -40.61
CA TYR A 127 28.38 20.76 -40.41
C TYR A 127 27.12 20.12 -41.00
N ALA A 128 26.09 19.94 -40.16
CA ALA A 128 24.84 19.28 -40.55
C ALA A 128 23.67 20.25 -40.76
N GLY A 129 23.89 21.56 -40.66
CA GLY A 129 22.83 22.56 -40.70
C GLY A 129 22.13 22.78 -39.35
N PHE A 130 21.19 23.72 -39.33
CA PHE A 130 20.31 23.99 -38.19
C PHE A 130 18.83 23.79 -38.59
N PRO A 131 17.96 23.39 -37.64
CA PRO A 131 16.52 23.33 -37.89
C PRO A 131 15.92 24.73 -38.13
N ALA A 132 14.72 24.77 -38.71
CA ALA A 132 14.01 26.03 -38.94
C ALA A 132 13.75 26.78 -37.62
N GLY A 133 13.91 28.10 -37.62
CA GLY A 133 13.76 28.94 -36.42
C GLY A 133 15.01 29.01 -35.52
N HIS A 134 16.02 28.17 -35.75
CA HIS A 134 17.26 28.19 -34.96
C HIS A 134 18.13 29.41 -35.32
N PRO A 135 18.75 30.08 -34.32
CA PRO A 135 19.71 31.15 -34.57
C PRO A 135 20.88 30.69 -35.45
N GLY A 136 21.27 31.52 -36.41
CA GLY A 136 22.46 31.26 -37.21
C GLY A 136 23.73 31.41 -36.35
N MET A 137 24.63 30.43 -36.44
CA MET A 137 25.89 30.42 -35.68
C MET A 137 27.07 30.13 -36.62
N ARG A 138 28.21 30.75 -36.35
CA ARG A 138 29.46 30.67 -37.12
C ARG A 138 30.64 30.29 -36.23
N THR A 139 31.01 31.11 -35.26
CA THR A 139 32.17 30.78 -34.41
C THR A 139 31.82 29.63 -33.47
N PHE A 140 32.71 28.66 -33.29
CA PHE A 140 32.43 27.46 -32.49
C PHE A 140 33.64 27.02 -31.66
N LEU A 141 33.37 26.67 -30.41
CA LEU A 141 34.32 26.04 -29.50
C LEU A 141 33.62 24.88 -28.78
N GLY A 142 34.07 23.66 -29.03
CA GLY A 142 33.59 22.43 -28.39
C GLY A 142 34.68 21.83 -27.50
N VAL A 143 34.34 21.49 -26.26
CA VAL A 143 35.26 20.91 -25.28
C VAL A 143 34.58 19.74 -24.55
N PRO A 144 35.21 18.55 -24.47
CA PRO A 144 34.65 17.43 -23.72
C PRO A 144 34.67 17.67 -22.22
N ILE A 145 33.62 17.22 -21.53
CA ILE A 145 33.50 17.16 -20.08
C ILE A 145 33.67 15.70 -19.66
N GLN A 146 34.65 15.44 -18.80
CA GLN A 146 34.93 14.10 -18.29
C GLN A 146 34.59 14.00 -16.81
N VAL A 147 33.94 12.91 -16.41
CA VAL A 147 33.63 12.59 -15.01
C VAL A 147 34.32 11.28 -14.68
N GLN A 148 35.23 11.28 -13.70
CA GLN A 148 36.01 10.09 -13.29
C GLN A 148 36.74 9.37 -14.44
N GLY A 149 37.12 10.10 -15.49
CA GLY A 149 37.84 9.56 -16.65
C GLY A 149 36.96 9.08 -17.80
N GLU A 150 35.63 9.10 -17.65
CA GLU A 150 34.68 8.81 -18.71
C GLU A 150 34.08 10.10 -19.29
N ILE A 151 33.73 10.08 -20.58
CA ILE A 151 33.09 11.22 -21.24
C ILE A 151 31.64 11.30 -20.76
N PHE A 152 31.34 12.33 -19.98
CA PHE A 152 29.97 12.60 -19.55
C PHE A 152 29.19 13.33 -20.65
N GLY A 153 29.85 14.24 -21.35
CA GLY A 153 29.20 15.22 -22.19
C GLY A 153 30.19 16.11 -22.89
N ASN A 154 29.66 17.05 -23.67
CA ASN A 154 30.44 18.04 -24.39
C ASN A 154 29.84 19.43 -24.16
N LEU A 155 30.70 20.39 -23.88
CA LEU A 155 30.39 21.81 -23.75
C LEU A 155 30.62 22.49 -25.11
N TYR A 156 29.61 23.20 -25.59
CA TYR A 156 29.61 23.90 -26.86
C TYR A 156 29.41 25.39 -26.61
N LEU A 157 30.20 26.22 -27.27
CA LEU A 157 30.14 27.67 -27.22
C LEU A 157 30.10 28.21 -28.64
N THR A 158 29.17 29.13 -28.89
CA THR A 158 28.98 29.70 -30.23
C THR A 158 28.72 31.20 -30.18
N GLU A 159 29.02 31.87 -31.30
CA GLU A 159 28.91 33.33 -31.46
C GLU A 159 29.65 34.12 -30.39
N LYS A 160 30.95 34.31 -30.59
CA LYS A 160 31.72 35.20 -29.73
C LYS A 160 31.19 36.63 -29.83
N ARG A 161 30.80 37.25 -28.71
CA ARG A 161 30.05 38.52 -28.63
C ARG A 161 30.73 39.72 -29.30
N ASN A 162 32.05 39.67 -29.48
CA ASN A 162 32.82 40.71 -30.16
C ASN A 162 33.01 40.44 -31.67
N GLY A 163 32.40 39.39 -32.22
CA GLY A 163 32.49 38.98 -33.61
C GLY A 163 33.85 38.37 -34.02
N ALA A 164 34.79 38.20 -33.08
CA ALA A 164 36.10 37.62 -33.33
C ALA A 164 36.08 36.09 -33.20
N GLU A 165 37.16 35.43 -33.58
CA GLU A 165 37.34 34.00 -33.33
C GLU A 165 37.58 33.70 -31.85
N PHE A 166 37.21 32.50 -31.41
CA PHE A 166 37.72 31.94 -30.15
C PHE A 166 39.23 31.79 -30.25
N THR A 167 39.95 32.20 -29.21
CA THR A 167 41.40 32.18 -29.12
C THR A 167 41.88 30.91 -28.41
N ASP A 168 43.18 30.62 -28.48
CA ASP A 168 43.78 29.51 -27.71
C ASP A 168 43.66 29.75 -26.20
N TYR A 169 43.57 31.02 -25.79
CA TYR A 169 43.31 31.41 -24.42
C TYR A 169 41.89 31.03 -23.98
N ASP A 170 40.87 31.33 -24.79
CA ASP A 170 39.48 30.92 -24.52
C ASP A 170 39.38 29.39 -24.41
N LEU A 171 40.01 28.66 -25.33
CA LEU A 171 40.10 27.20 -25.28
C LEU A 171 40.74 26.72 -23.98
N HIS A 172 41.85 27.33 -23.53
CA HIS A 172 42.50 26.93 -22.30
C HIS A 172 41.62 27.15 -21.07
N MET A 173 40.96 28.30 -20.97
CA MET A 173 40.03 28.61 -19.88
C MET A 173 38.85 27.64 -19.84
N VAL A 174 38.23 27.40 -20.99
CA VAL A 174 37.07 26.49 -21.10
C VAL A 174 37.47 25.05 -20.80
N ARG A 175 38.69 24.60 -21.15
CA ARG A 175 39.20 23.28 -20.75
C ARG A 175 39.37 23.14 -19.24
N VAL A 176 39.88 24.18 -18.59
CA VAL A 176 40.00 24.18 -17.12
C VAL A 176 38.61 24.15 -16.49
N LEU A 177 37.68 24.96 -16.99
CA LEU A 177 36.29 24.96 -16.55
C LEU A 177 35.61 23.59 -16.78
N ALA A 178 35.84 22.95 -17.93
CA ALA A 178 35.30 21.63 -18.25
C ALA A 178 35.84 20.54 -17.30
N THR A 179 37.08 20.67 -16.83
CA THR A 179 37.66 19.78 -15.82
C THR A 179 36.95 19.96 -14.47
N GLU A 180 36.77 21.21 -14.04
CA GLU A 180 36.04 21.52 -12.79
C GLU A 180 34.57 21.12 -12.88
N ALA A 181 33.93 21.36 -14.02
CA ALA A 181 32.58 20.92 -14.33
C ALA A 181 32.45 19.40 -14.17
N GLY A 182 33.43 18.62 -14.66
CA GLY A 182 33.49 17.19 -14.46
C GLY A 182 33.47 16.77 -12.98
N ILE A 183 34.23 17.48 -12.13
CA ILE A 183 34.24 17.25 -10.69
C ILE A 183 32.89 17.60 -10.06
N ALA A 184 32.35 18.78 -10.38
CA ALA A 184 31.06 19.24 -9.85
C ALA A 184 29.90 18.33 -10.27
N ILE A 185 29.85 17.90 -11.53
CA ILE A 185 28.87 16.93 -12.04
C ILE A 185 29.01 15.58 -11.33
N GLY A 186 30.25 15.11 -11.13
CA GLY A 186 30.52 13.90 -10.36
C GLY A 186 29.98 13.99 -8.92
N ASN A 187 30.20 15.12 -8.26
CA ASN A 187 29.71 15.37 -6.91
C ASN A 187 28.18 15.45 -6.86
N ALA A 188 27.54 16.15 -7.79
CA ALA A 188 26.08 16.24 -7.88
C ALA A 188 25.45 14.84 -8.09
N ARG A 189 26.02 14.03 -9.00
CA ARG A 189 25.58 12.64 -9.22
C ARG A 189 25.75 11.77 -7.97
N LEU A 190 26.88 11.88 -7.28
CA LEU A 190 27.12 11.14 -6.03
C LEU A 190 26.13 11.56 -4.93
N TYR A 191 25.84 12.85 -4.82
CA TYR A 191 24.88 13.38 -3.87
C TYR A 191 23.46 12.89 -4.15
N GLU A 192 23.00 12.96 -5.41
CA GLU A 192 21.71 12.41 -5.84
C GLU A 192 21.62 10.91 -5.56
N ALA A 193 22.65 10.14 -5.91
CA ALA A 193 22.70 8.70 -5.64
C ALA A 193 22.66 8.40 -4.13
N ALA A 194 23.38 9.17 -3.31
CA ALA A 194 23.36 9.04 -1.86
C ALA A 194 21.98 9.37 -1.27
N ARG A 195 21.33 10.44 -1.73
CA ARG A 195 19.96 10.78 -1.33
C ARG A 195 18.95 9.73 -1.73
N GLN A 196 19.05 9.19 -2.95
CA GLN A 196 18.17 8.12 -3.40
C GLN A 196 18.33 6.87 -2.52
N ARG A 197 19.57 6.55 -2.11
CA ARG A 197 19.87 5.45 -1.18
C ARG A 197 19.37 5.72 0.24
N GLU A 198 19.43 6.95 0.74
CA GLU A 198 18.87 7.33 2.04
C GLU A 198 17.35 7.14 2.06
N HIS A 199 16.63 7.71 1.08
CA HIS A 199 15.19 7.54 0.96
C HIS A 199 14.82 6.05 0.85
N TRP A 200 15.61 5.28 0.10
CA TRP A 200 15.44 3.84 -0.01
C TRP A 200 15.53 3.10 1.34
N ILE A 201 16.52 3.44 2.17
CA ILE A 201 16.69 2.85 3.50
C ILE A 201 15.50 3.23 4.40
N ASP A 202 15.12 4.51 4.42
CA ASP A 202 14.01 5.01 5.24
C ASP A 202 12.68 4.34 4.87
N GLY A 203 12.39 4.23 3.57
CA GLY A 203 11.20 3.53 3.08
C GLY A 203 11.17 2.05 3.47
N SER A 204 12.33 1.38 3.41
CA SER A 204 12.45 -0.03 3.81
C SER A 204 12.23 -0.23 5.31
N VAL A 205 12.79 0.66 6.15
CA VAL A 205 12.60 0.64 7.61
C VAL A 205 11.16 0.96 7.98
N ALA A 206 10.53 1.94 7.33
CA ALA A 206 9.15 2.32 7.58
C ALA A 206 8.17 1.16 7.28
N VAL A 207 8.32 0.49 6.14
CA VAL A 207 7.50 -0.68 5.78
C VAL A 207 7.71 -1.81 6.79
N THR A 208 8.97 -2.15 7.10
CA THR A 208 9.29 -3.21 8.06
C THR A 208 8.74 -2.90 9.46
N THR A 209 8.85 -1.65 9.91
CA THR A 209 8.37 -1.23 11.24
C THR A 209 6.86 -1.25 11.30
N ALA A 210 6.15 -0.71 10.31
CA ALA A 210 4.68 -0.75 10.26
C ALA A 210 4.15 -2.19 10.32
N LEU A 211 4.82 -3.10 9.60
CA LEU A 211 4.45 -4.51 9.57
C LEU A 211 4.75 -5.26 10.86
N LEU A 212 5.85 -4.92 11.56
CA LEU A 212 6.23 -5.53 12.84
C LEU A 212 5.51 -4.92 14.05
N SER A 213 4.86 -3.78 13.89
CA SER A 213 4.15 -3.09 15.00
C SER A 213 2.83 -3.76 15.37
N GLY A 214 2.43 -4.82 14.67
CA GLY A 214 1.18 -5.56 14.95
C GLY A 214 -0.10 -4.81 14.55
N GLY A 215 0.02 -3.77 13.72
CA GLY A 215 -1.12 -3.02 13.17
C GLY A 215 -1.98 -3.87 12.21
N ASP A 216 -3.11 -3.34 11.74
CA ASP A 216 -4.01 -4.04 10.81
C ASP A 216 -3.36 -4.25 9.43
N ALA A 217 -3.78 -5.27 8.66
CA ALA A 217 -3.26 -5.54 7.30
C ALA A 217 -3.42 -4.30 6.41
N ASP A 218 -4.55 -3.62 6.54
CA ASP A 218 -4.91 -2.44 5.75
C ASP A 218 -4.00 -1.25 6.06
N GLU A 219 -3.55 -1.12 7.31
CA GLU A 219 -2.62 -0.06 7.73
C GLU A 219 -1.25 -0.28 7.08
N ALA A 220 -0.76 -1.52 7.07
CA ALA A 220 0.50 -1.84 6.42
C ALA A 220 0.47 -1.62 4.90
N LEU A 221 -0.61 -2.02 4.23
CA LEU A 221 -0.79 -1.79 2.79
C LEU A 221 -0.86 -0.29 2.48
N SER A 222 -1.47 0.51 3.37
CA SER A 222 -1.51 1.97 3.26
C SER A 222 -0.12 2.59 3.39
N VAL A 223 0.72 2.10 4.32
CA VAL A 223 2.12 2.53 4.44
C VAL A 223 2.92 2.17 3.19
N VAL A 224 2.74 0.96 2.64
CA VAL A 224 3.40 0.56 1.38
C VAL A 224 3.00 1.50 0.24
N ALA A 225 1.71 1.82 0.10
CA ALA A 225 1.21 2.74 -0.90
C ALA A 225 1.84 4.14 -0.76
N GLU A 226 1.91 4.67 0.47
CA GLU A 226 2.51 5.97 0.75
C GLU A 226 4.00 6.02 0.45
N GLN A 227 4.76 5.03 0.92
CA GLN A 227 6.21 4.99 0.69
C GLN A 227 6.54 4.83 -0.79
N ALA A 228 5.81 3.97 -1.52
CA ALA A 228 5.94 3.83 -2.96
C ALA A 228 5.73 5.16 -3.70
N ARG A 229 4.68 5.90 -3.33
CA ARG A 229 4.37 7.22 -3.91
C ARG A 229 5.53 8.19 -3.72
N ARG A 230 6.05 8.30 -2.50
CA ARG A 230 7.15 9.20 -2.14
C ARG A 230 8.45 8.82 -2.85
N LEU A 231 8.83 7.53 -2.81
CA LEU A 231 10.07 7.03 -3.42
C LEU A 231 10.09 7.18 -4.94
N ALA A 232 8.96 6.95 -5.60
CA ALA A 232 8.86 7.04 -7.05
C ALA A 232 8.60 8.48 -7.55
N GLY A 233 8.42 9.46 -6.65
CA GLY A 233 7.98 10.82 -7.01
C GLY A 233 6.70 10.76 -7.87
N SER A 234 5.73 9.96 -7.44
CA SER A 234 4.50 9.66 -8.19
C SER A 234 3.31 10.42 -7.64
N ALA A 235 2.28 10.62 -8.47
CA ALA A 235 1.04 11.28 -8.09
C ALA A 235 0.20 10.41 -7.15
N ALA A 236 0.31 9.10 -7.29
CA ALA A 236 -0.29 8.14 -6.36
C ALA A 236 0.60 6.91 -6.16
N GLY A 237 0.38 6.22 -5.05
CA GLY A 237 0.78 4.84 -4.83
C GLY A 237 -0.47 4.01 -4.58
N ILE A 238 -0.61 2.89 -5.28
CA ILE A 238 -1.84 2.09 -5.30
C ILE A 238 -1.46 0.63 -5.10
N VAL A 239 -2.00 0.00 -4.08
CA VAL A 239 -1.83 -1.44 -3.84
C VAL A 239 -3.06 -2.18 -4.34
N LEU A 240 -2.82 -3.23 -5.13
CA LEU A 240 -3.85 -4.11 -5.63
C LEU A 240 -3.61 -5.54 -5.15
N LEU A 241 -4.67 -6.22 -4.72
CA LEU A 241 -4.61 -7.63 -4.31
C LEU A 241 -5.45 -8.51 -5.24
N PRO A 242 -5.10 -9.79 -5.42
CA PRO A 242 -5.88 -10.74 -6.21
C PRO A 242 -7.30 -10.90 -5.67
N THR A 243 -8.29 -10.97 -6.57
CA THR A 243 -9.68 -11.30 -6.22
C THR A 243 -9.97 -12.79 -6.47
N GLU A 244 -11.04 -13.33 -5.88
CA GLU A 244 -11.49 -14.70 -6.15
C GLU A 244 -11.81 -14.94 -7.64
N GLU A 245 -12.21 -13.89 -8.36
CA GLU A 245 -12.51 -13.92 -9.80
C GLU A 245 -11.25 -13.86 -10.69
N GLY A 246 -10.05 -13.85 -10.10
CA GLY A 246 -8.77 -13.82 -10.80
C GLY A 246 -8.34 -12.44 -11.32
N GLY A 247 -9.00 -11.38 -10.88
CA GLY A 247 -8.65 -9.99 -11.16
C GLY A 247 -7.73 -9.40 -10.09
N LEU A 248 -7.59 -8.07 -10.11
CA LEU A 248 -6.87 -7.30 -9.09
C LEU A 248 -7.78 -6.19 -8.56
N GLU A 249 -8.00 -6.12 -7.26
CA GLU A 249 -8.79 -5.07 -6.60
C GLU A 249 -7.89 -4.06 -5.90
N ILE A 250 -8.22 -2.78 -6.02
CA ILE A 250 -7.53 -1.71 -5.29
C ILE A 250 -7.94 -1.73 -3.82
N VAL A 251 -6.99 -2.06 -2.94
CA VAL A 251 -7.24 -2.18 -1.48
C VAL A 251 -6.59 -1.05 -0.67
N ALA A 252 -5.58 -0.37 -1.21
CA ALA A 252 -4.98 0.80 -0.56
C ALA A 252 -4.55 1.82 -1.61
N VAL A 253 -4.73 3.10 -1.29
CA VAL A 253 -4.35 4.23 -2.14
C VAL A 253 -3.75 5.34 -1.29
N SER A 254 -2.60 5.83 -1.71
CA SER A 254 -2.02 7.08 -1.23
C SER A 254 -1.94 8.06 -2.38
N SER A 255 -2.55 9.24 -2.23
CA SER A 255 -2.51 10.35 -3.20
C SER A 255 -2.65 11.68 -2.46
N ASP A 256 -2.24 12.79 -3.08
CA ASP A 256 -2.37 14.12 -2.48
C ASP A 256 -3.83 14.62 -2.50
N GLU A 257 -4.60 14.17 -3.49
CA GLU A 257 -6.05 14.41 -3.54
C GLU A 257 -6.83 13.21 -2.98
N PRO A 258 -7.98 13.43 -2.30
CA PRO A 258 -8.89 12.37 -1.93
C PRO A 258 -9.33 11.57 -3.16
N SER A 259 -9.15 10.25 -3.13
CA SER A 259 -9.53 9.37 -4.23
C SER A 259 -10.65 8.40 -3.81
N SER A 260 -11.65 8.21 -4.67
CA SER A 260 -12.71 7.20 -4.50
C SER A 260 -12.38 5.91 -5.27
N SER A 261 -11.10 5.52 -5.26
CA SER A 261 -10.58 4.42 -6.10
C SER A 261 -10.55 3.07 -5.38
N LEU A 262 -10.77 3.05 -4.06
CA LEU A 262 -10.85 1.82 -3.27
C LEU A 262 -12.01 0.94 -3.76
N GLY A 263 -11.75 -0.37 -3.87
CA GLY A 263 -12.70 -1.36 -4.37
C GLY A 263 -12.82 -1.44 -5.90
N VAL A 264 -12.15 -0.57 -6.65
CA VAL A 264 -12.12 -0.67 -8.12
C VAL A 264 -11.34 -1.91 -8.51
N THR A 265 -11.96 -2.75 -9.34
CA THR A 265 -11.37 -4.01 -9.81
C THR A 265 -10.87 -3.91 -11.24
N VAL A 266 -9.63 -4.35 -11.45
CA VAL A 266 -9.06 -4.67 -12.76
C VAL A 266 -9.46 -6.11 -13.10
N PRO A 267 -10.22 -6.34 -14.19
CA PRO A 267 -10.74 -7.67 -14.49
C PRO A 267 -9.63 -8.64 -14.93
N ALA A 268 -9.81 -9.94 -14.66
CA ALA A 268 -8.86 -11.01 -14.99
C ALA A 268 -8.42 -11.04 -16.46
N ARG A 269 -9.31 -10.63 -17.38
CA ARG A 269 -9.02 -10.54 -18.83
C ARG A 269 -8.05 -9.41 -19.21
N SER A 270 -7.67 -8.55 -18.27
CA SER A 270 -6.71 -7.47 -18.50
C SER A 270 -5.32 -8.04 -18.76
N ALA A 271 -4.70 -7.65 -19.88
CA ALA A 271 -3.32 -8.02 -20.19
C ALA A 271 -2.33 -7.56 -19.11
N VAL A 272 -2.62 -6.43 -18.45
CA VAL A 272 -1.79 -5.94 -17.35
C VAL A 272 -1.94 -6.83 -16.12
N ALA A 273 -3.17 -7.18 -15.73
CA ALA A 273 -3.41 -8.04 -14.57
C ALA A 273 -2.73 -9.41 -14.76
N ALA A 274 -2.85 -9.99 -15.96
CA ALA A 274 -2.20 -11.26 -16.29
C ALA A 274 -0.67 -11.20 -16.13
N LYS A 275 -0.02 -10.15 -16.62
CA LYS A 275 1.44 -9.97 -16.45
C LYS A 275 1.86 -9.80 -15.00
N LEU A 276 1.15 -8.96 -14.26
CA LEU A 276 1.46 -8.71 -12.84
C LEU A 276 1.30 -9.98 -12.01
N LEU A 277 0.22 -10.74 -12.23
CA LEU A 277 0.00 -12.03 -11.56
C LEU A 277 1.02 -13.10 -11.96
N ALA A 278 1.64 -12.98 -13.14
CA ALA A 278 2.77 -13.81 -13.57
C ALA A 278 4.13 -13.35 -13.00
N GLY A 279 4.17 -12.25 -12.23
CA GLY A 279 5.40 -11.70 -11.68
C GLY A 279 6.17 -10.81 -12.65
N GLU A 280 5.54 -10.32 -13.73
CA GLU A 280 6.15 -9.40 -14.69
C GLU A 280 5.74 -7.95 -14.42
N ALA A 281 6.72 -7.05 -14.35
CA ALA A 281 6.50 -5.61 -14.28
C ALA A 281 5.95 -5.06 -15.60
N VAL A 282 5.09 -4.04 -15.51
CA VAL A 282 4.52 -3.34 -16.66
C VAL A 282 4.82 -1.85 -16.54
N PHE A 283 5.45 -1.30 -17.58
CA PHE A 283 5.75 0.12 -17.70
C PHE A 283 4.92 0.72 -18.84
N ILE A 284 4.35 1.89 -18.57
CA ILE A 284 3.45 2.61 -19.47
C ILE A 284 3.91 4.05 -19.57
N ASP A 285 4.04 4.58 -20.78
CA ASP A 285 4.47 5.96 -21.01
C ASP A 285 3.32 6.97 -20.83
N ASP A 286 2.09 6.59 -21.16
CA ASP A 286 0.89 7.39 -20.89
C ASP A 286 -0.34 6.51 -20.63
N SER A 287 -0.74 6.41 -19.35
CA SER A 287 -1.91 5.62 -18.93
C SER A 287 -3.23 6.10 -19.53
N ALA A 288 -3.35 7.39 -19.88
CA ALA A 288 -4.59 7.93 -20.43
C ALA A 288 -4.86 7.48 -21.87
N THR A 289 -3.82 7.08 -22.61
CA THR A 289 -3.90 6.72 -24.03
C THR A 289 -3.53 5.26 -24.31
N ASP A 290 -2.91 4.55 -23.36
CA ASP A 290 -2.54 3.15 -23.54
C ASP A 290 -3.75 2.20 -23.52
N SER A 291 -3.93 1.46 -24.62
CA SER A 291 -5.03 0.50 -24.82
C SER A 291 -5.10 -0.63 -23.77
N ARG A 292 -4.01 -0.89 -23.04
CA ARG A 292 -3.96 -1.90 -21.97
C ARG A 292 -4.66 -1.42 -20.69
N MET A 293 -4.91 -0.11 -20.57
CA MET A 293 -5.55 0.49 -19.42
C MET A 293 -7.07 0.46 -19.54
N VAL A 294 -7.70 -0.40 -18.74
CA VAL A 294 -9.14 -0.71 -18.84
C VAL A 294 -10.00 -0.08 -17.75
N THR A 295 -9.39 0.56 -16.75
CA THR A 295 -10.12 1.18 -15.63
C THR A 295 -10.47 2.63 -15.94
N SER A 296 -11.58 3.13 -15.38
CA SER A 296 -12.00 4.52 -15.51
C SER A 296 -11.00 5.52 -14.89
N LEU A 297 -10.11 5.05 -14.03
CA LEU A 297 -9.07 5.84 -13.37
C LEU A 297 -7.90 6.19 -14.31
N ALA A 298 -7.69 5.42 -15.36
CA ALA A 298 -6.52 5.54 -16.23
C ALA A 298 -6.38 6.91 -16.89
N GLY A 299 -7.50 7.53 -17.28
CA GLY A 299 -7.53 8.83 -17.95
C GLY A 299 -6.96 10.00 -17.14
N ARG A 300 -6.72 9.82 -15.83
CA ARG A 300 -6.17 10.85 -14.93
C ARG A 300 -4.64 10.85 -14.90
N PHE A 301 -3.99 9.81 -15.38
CA PHE A 301 -2.57 9.57 -15.18
C PHE A 301 -1.78 9.56 -16.50
N GLY A 302 -0.49 9.90 -16.41
CA GLY A 302 0.48 9.81 -17.49
C GLY A 302 1.39 8.59 -17.32
N PRO A 303 2.72 8.77 -17.30
CA PRO A 303 3.67 7.67 -17.11
C PRO A 303 3.36 6.86 -15.85
N SER A 304 3.39 5.54 -15.94
CA SER A 304 3.00 4.65 -14.85
C SER A 304 3.88 3.40 -14.78
N MET A 305 4.27 3.02 -13.57
CA MET A 305 4.88 1.72 -13.28
C MET A 305 3.86 0.86 -12.55
N MET A 306 3.78 -0.41 -12.93
CA MET A 306 2.96 -1.42 -12.28
C MET A 306 3.87 -2.60 -11.97
N LEU A 307 4.01 -2.89 -10.70
CA LEU A 307 5.07 -3.72 -10.17
C LEU A 307 4.45 -4.87 -9.39
N PRO A 308 4.79 -6.12 -9.69
CA PRO A 308 4.31 -7.24 -8.92
C PRO A 308 4.85 -7.17 -7.49
N LEU A 309 3.98 -7.41 -6.50
CA LEU A 309 4.38 -7.67 -5.13
C LEU A 309 4.65 -9.17 -5.01
N HIS A 310 5.87 -9.59 -5.35
CA HIS A 310 6.25 -11.00 -5.37
C HIS A 310 7.46 -11.30 -4.49
N SER A 311 7.42 -12.44 -3.81
CA SER A 311 8.54 -12.97 -3.04
C SER A 311 8.51 -14.50 -3.04
N GLY A 312 9.67 -15.15 -3.17
CA GLY A 312 9.77 -16.62 -3.09
C GLY A 312 8.92 -17.39 -4.11
N GLY A 313 8.64 -16.82 -5.29
CA GLY A 313 7.80 -17.43 -6.33
C GLY A 313 6.28 -17.29 -6.12
N ARG A 314 5.84 -16.61 -5.06
CA ARG A 314 4.43 -16.25 -4.80
C ARG A 314 4.22 -14.76 -5.10
N VAL A 315 3.18 -14.46 -5.88
CA VAL A 315 2.71 -13.09 -6.11
C VAL A 315 1.58 -12.80 -5.10
N LEU A 316 1.80 -11.82 -4.23
CA LEU A 316 0.82 -11.36 -3.24
C LEU A 316 -0.17 -10.35 -3.85
N GLY A 317 0.24 -9.64 -4.89
CA GLY A 317 -0.56 -8.59 -5.53
C GLY A 317 0.29 -7.72 -6.44
N ALA A 318 -0.07 -6.45 -6.58
CA ALA A 318 0.65 -5.48 -7.38
C ALA A 318 0.68 -4.10 -6.72
N LEU A 319 1.68 -3.31 -7.10
CA LEU A 319 1.89 -1.93 -6.71
C LEU A 319 1.93 -1.06 -7.96
N ALA A 320 1.04 -0.08 -8.08
CA ALA A 320 1.05 0.89 -9.16
C ALA A 320 1.48 2.28 -8.66
N THR A 321 2.40 2.92 -9.39
CA THR A 321 2.92 4.26 -9.08
C THR A 321 2.77 5.16 -10.31
N PRO A 322 1.56 5.70 -10.57
CA PRO A 322 1.33 6.61 -11.69
C PRO A 322 1.81 8.03 -11.39
N ARG A 323 2.32 8.72 -12.41
CA ARG A 323 2.56 10.17 -12.41
C ARG A 323 1.38 10.92 -13.04
N SER A 324 1.33 12.22 -12.78
CA SER A 324 0.39 13.14 -13.44
C SER A 324 0.59 13.13 -14.94
N ARG A 325 -0.48 13.41 -15.70
CA ARG A 325 -0.42 13.48 -17.15
C ARG A 325 0.55 14.57 -17.62
N GLY A 326 1.37 14.26 -18.61
CA GLY A 326 2.41 15.16 -19.12
C GLY A 326 3.71 15.20 -18.30
N ALA A 327 3.81 14.43 -17.21
CA ALA A 327 5.07 14.28 -16.49
C ALA A 327 6.13 13.50 -17.30
N ARG A 328 7.41 13.63 -16.91
CA ARG A 328 8.50 12.90 -17.56
C ARG A 328 8.40 11.38 -17.39
N PRO A 329 8.83 10.58 -18.38
CA PRO A 329 8.94 9.13 -18.25
C PRO A 329 9.83 8.70 -17.08
N PHE A 330 9.63 7.46 -16.61
CA PHE A 330 10.51 6.82 -15.62
C PHE A 330 11.80 6.35 -16.29
N THR A 331 12.92 6.75 -15.69
CA THR A 331 14.27 6.28 -16.04
C THR A 331 14.49 4.82 -15.63
N GLU A 332 15.48 4.15 -16.21
CA GLU A 332 15.78 2.74 -15.89
C GLU A 332 16.18 2.55 -14.42
N THR A 333 16.91 3.51 -13.84
CA THR A 333 17.25 3.53 -12.42
C THR A 333 16.00 3.61 -11.54
N GLU A 334 15.04 4.48 -11.87
CA GLU A 334 13.77 4.57 -11.13
C GLU A 334 12.96 3.27 -11.22
N ARG A 335 12.91 2.64 -12.41
CA ARG A 335 12.24 1.35 -12.63
C ARG A 335 12.87 0.24 -11.79
N THR A 336 14.20 0.18 -11.76
CA THR A 336 14.96 -0.79 -10.99
C THR A 336 14.71 -0.64 -9.49
N LEU A 337 14.83 0.58 -8.97
CA LEU A 337 14.59 0.87 -7.56
C LEU A 337 13.15 0.55 -7.14
N ALA A 338 12.15 0.98 -7.92
CA ALA A 338 10.77 0.71 -7.60
C ALA A 338 10.45 -0.80 -7.63
N THR A 339 11.02 -1.55 -8.57
CA THR A 339 10.88 -3.02 -8.63
C THR A 339 11.47 -3.70 -7.39
N GLN A 340 12.64 -3.25 -6.95
CA GLN A 340 13.24 -3.73 -5.70
C GLN A 340 12.32 -3.40 -4.52
N PHE A 341 11.68 -2.21 -4.52
CA PHE A 341 10.81 -1.80 -3.41
C PHE A 341 9.62 -2.73 -3.31
N ALA A 342 8.97 -3.00 -4.44
CA ALA A 342 7.84 -3.92 -4.53
C ALA A 342 8.21 -5.32 -4.02
N SER A 343 9.42 -5.81 -4.35
CA SER A 343 9.92 -7.11 -3.87
C SER A 343 10.13 -7.13 -2.35
N GLN A 344 10.70 -6.06 -1.78
CA GLN A 344 10.90 -5.94 -0.33
C GLN A 344 9.59 -5.79 0.43
N ALA A 345 8.67 -4.97 -0.08
CA ALA A 345 7.33 -4.83 0.48
C ALA A 345 6.58 -6.17 0.47
N ALA A 346 6.71 -6.95 -0.61
CA ALA A 346 6.12 -8.28 -0.70
C ALA A 346 6.70 -9.26 0.34
N LEU A 347 8.03 -9.28 0.52
CA LEU A 347 8.66 -10.09 1.56
C LEU A 347 8.15 -9.72 2.96
N ALA A 348 8.07 -8.43 3.24
CA ALA A 348 7.65 -7.94 4.55
C ALA A 348 6.17 -8.26 4.81
N LEU A 349 5.29 -8.10 3.80
CA LEU A 349 3.88 -8.49 3.88
C LEU A 349 3.72 -10.01 4.13
N MET A 350 4.51 -10.84 3.45
CA MET A 350 4.52 -12.28 3.66
C MET A 350 4.97 -12.66 5.08
N MET A 351 5.99 -11.98 5.63
CA MET A 351 6.43 -12.20 7.01
C MET A 351 5.35 -11.79 8.03
N ALA A 352 4.64 -10.69 7.79
CA ALA A 352 3.54 -10.26 8.65
C ALA A 352 2.35 -11.24 8.60
N GLU A 353 1.98 -11.74 7.43
CA GLU A 353 0.99 -12.80 7.26
C GLU A 353 1.39 -14.06 8.05
N ALA A 354 2.63 -14.54 7.85
CA ALA A 354 3.15 -15.72 8.53
C ALA A 354 3.23 -15.55 10.06
N GLN A 355 3.59 -14.36 10.55
CA GLN A 355 3.64 -14.10 11.99
C GLN A 355 2.24 -14.13 12.61
N ARG A 356 1.23 -13.54 11.94
CA ARG A 356 -0.16 -13.59 12.40
C ARG A 356 -0.71 -15.01 12.40
N ASP A 357 -0.42 -15.80 11.36
CA ASP A 357 -0.84 -17.19 11.30
C ASP A 357 -0.22 -18.01 12.43
N ARG A 358 1.04 -17.75 12.75
CA ARG A 358 1.73 -18.39 13.86
C ARG A 358 1.16 -18.00 15.22
N GLU A 359 0.81 -16.73 15.41
CA GLU A 359 0.15 -16.24 16.62
C GLU A 359 -1.25 -16.86 16.79
N ARG A 360 -2.03 -16.97 15.69
CA ARG A 360 -3.32 -17.66 15.69
C ARG A 360 -3.17 -19.14 16.05
N LEU A 361 -2.20 -19.82 15.44
CA LEU A 361 -1.92 -21.23 15.74
C LEU A 361 -1.53 -21.44 17.20
N ALA A 362 -0.67 -20.58 17.75
CA ALA A 362 -0.29 -20.63 19.17
C ALA A 362 -1.50 -20.45 20.10
N VAL A 363 -2.44 -19.56 19.76
CA VAL A 363 -3.70 -19.41 20.51
C VAL A 363 -4.54 -20.68 20.44
N TYR A 364 -4.63 -21.35 19.29
CA TYR A 364 -5.36 -22.61 19.15
C TYR A 364 -4.71 -23.74 19.94
N GLU A 365 -3.38 -23.90 19.86
CA GLU A 365 -2.64 -24.90 20.62
C GLU A 365 -2.82 -24.71 22.13
N ASP A 366 -2.84 -23.46 22.60
CA ASP A 366 -3.08 -23.17 24.01
C ASP A 366 -4.51 -23.50 24.45
N ARG A 367 -5.52 -23.16 23.62
CA ARG A 367 -6.92 -23.53 23.89
C ARG A 367 -7.11 -25.04 23.97
N ASP A 368 -6.50 -25.80 23.07
CA ASP A 368 -6.55 -27.25 23.07
C ASP A 368 -5.82 -27.87 24.27
N ARG A 369 -4.70 -27.27 24.70
CA ARG A 369 -4.02 -27.64 25.93
C ARG A 369 -4.92 -27.42 27.15
N ILE A 370 -5.52 -26.24 27.28
CA ILE A 370 -6.41 -25.89 28.40
C ILE A 370 -7.62 -26.84 28.43
N ALA A 371 -8.22 -27.12 27.27
CA ALA A 371 -9.34 -28.06 27.14
C ALA A 371 -8.98 -29.46 27.67
N ARG A 372 -7.80 -29.99 27.29
CA ARG A 372 -7.30 -31.28 27.78
C ARG A 372 -7.04 -31.26 29.29
N ASP A 373 -6.38 -30.23 29.81
CA ASP A 373 -6.09 -30.12 31.26
C ASP A 373 -7.38 -30.03 32.10
N LEU A 374 -8.39 -29.29 31.63
CA LEU A 374 -9.71 -29.23 32.28
C LEU A 374 -10.41 -30.60 32.26
N HIS A 375 -10.34 -31.32 31.14
CA HIS A 375 -10.91 -32.66 31.03
C HIS A 375 -10.22 -33.67 31.97
N ASP A 376 -8.90 -33.74 31.92
CA ASP A 376 -8.14 -34.80 32.60
C ASP A 376 -7.95 -34.51 34.08
N LEU A 377 -7.73 -33.25 34.47
CA LEU A 377 -7.47 -32.93 35.86
C LEU A 377 -8.74 -32.55 36.62
N VAL A 378 -9.58 -31.69 36.04
CA VAL A 378 -10.71 -31.10 36.77
C VAL A 378 -11.93 -32.01 36.72
N ILE A 379 -12.39 -32.38 35.52
CA ILE A 379 -13.58 -33.24 35.38
C ILE A 379 -13.36 -34.60 36.06
N GLN A 380 -12.23 -35.26 35.84
CA GLN A 380 -11.97 -36.57 36.46
C GLN A 380 -11.95 -36.50 38.00
N ARG A 381 -11.37 -35.45 38.60
CA ARG A 381 -11.36 -35.26 40.06
C ARG A 381 -12.75 -34.96 40.62
N LEU A 382 -13.54 -34.14 39.94
CA LEU A 382 -14.93 -33.87 40.35
C LEU A 382 -15.75 -35.15 40.27
N PHE A 383 -15.57 -35.97 39.24
CA PHE A 383 -16.25 -37.25 39.08
C PHE A 383 -15.89 -38.23 40.21
N ALA A 384 -14.61 -38.35 40.54
CA ALA A 384 -14.14 -39.18 41.65
C ALA A 384 -14.71 -38.70 43.00
N THR A 385 -14.74 -37.39 43.22
CA THR A 385 -15.32 -36.78 44.43
C THR A 385 -16.82 -37.03 44.52
N GLY A 386 -17.55 -36.90 43.41
CA GLY A 386 -18.96 -37.24 43.30
C GLY A 386 -19.22 -38.70 43.66
N MET A 387 -18.46 -39.65 43.11
CA MET A 387 -18.56 -41.07 43.45
C MET A 387 -18.31 -41.36 44.95
N MET A 388 -17.35 -40.66 45.58
CA MET A 388 -17.11 -40.79 47.03
C MET A 388 -18.30 -40.27 47.85
N LEU A 389 -18.89 -39.13 47.45
CA LEU A 389 -20.05 -38.54 48.10
C LEU A 389 -21.30 -39.41 47.93
N GLU A 390 -21.56 -39.98 46.75
CA GLU A 390 -22.65 -40.94 46.54
C GLU A 390 -22.51 -42.18 47.44
N SER A 391 -21.28 -42.68 47.62
CA SER A 391 -21.00 -43.80 48.51
C SER A 391 -21.30 -43.44 49.98
N ALA A 392 -20.91 -42.24 50.41
CA ALA A 392 -21.24 -41.71 51.73
C ALA A 392 -22.76 -41.50 51.91
N GLN A 393 -23.45 -40.99 50.90
CA GLN A 393 -24.90 -40.81 50.89
C GLN A 393 -25.66 -42.11 51.10
N ARG A 394 -25.24 -43.18 50.41
CA ARG A 394 -25.83 -44.53 50.56
C ARG A 394 -25.66 -45.06 52.00
N ARG A 395 -24.52 -44.78 52.64
CA ARG A 395 -24.20 -45.21 54.01
C ARG A 395 -24.76 -44.31 55.11
N ALA A 396 -25.20 -43.08 54.78
CA ALA A 396 -25.75 -42.15 55.76
C ALA A 396 -27.09 -42.66 56.32
N VAL A 397 -27.18 -42.71 57.65
CA VAL A 397 -28.35 -43.19 58.39
C VAL A 397 -29.28 -42.03 58.79
N VAL A 398 -28.72 -40.82 58.92
CA VAL A 398 -29.46 -39.60 59.25
C VAL A 398 -30.07 -39.01 57.97
N PRO A 399 -31.41 -38.86 57.87
CA PRO A 399 -32.09 -38.38 56.66
C PRO A 399 -31.63 -37.01 56.18
N GLU A 400 -31.40 -36.06 57.10
CA GLU A 400 -30.92 -34.71 56.75
C GLU A 400 -29.53 -34.75 56.11
N VAL A 401 -28.62 -35.58 56.64
CA VAL A 401 -27.26 -35.76 56.10
C VAL A 401 -27.32 -36.42 54.72
N ARG A 402 -28.14 -37.46 54.54
CA ARG A 402 -28.34 -38.11 53.23
C ARG A 402 -28.86 -37.12 52.18
N THR A 403 -29.75 -36.22 52.57
CA THR A 403 -30.33 -35.20 51.68
C THR A 403 -29.32 -34.10 51.35
N GLY A 404 -28.50 -33.68 52.33
CA GLY A 404 -27.41 -32.72 52.13
C GLY A 404 -26.32 -33.23 51.19
N VAL A 405 -25.88 -34.49 51.36
CA VAL A 405 -24.89 -35.11 50.46
C VAL A 405 -25.44 -35.30 49.06
N GLY A 406 -26.74 -35.62 48.91
CA GLY A 406 -27.40 -35.70 47.61
C GLY A 406 -27.35 -34.39 46.84
N ARG A 407 -27.72 -33.27 47.48
CA ARG A 407 -27.61 -31.94 46.88
C ARG A 407 -26.19 -31.59 46.43
N ALA A 408 -25.18 -31.98 47.22
CA ALA A 408 -23.78 -31.75 46.84
C ALA A 408 -23.34 -32.57 45.62
N VAL A 409 -23.84 -33.79 45.45
CA VAL A 409 -23.60 -34.61 44.24
C VAL A 409 -24.28 -33.96 43.03
N ASP A 410 -25.54 -33.55 43.15
CA ASP A 410 -26.28 -32.89 42.07
C ASP A 410 -25.55 -31.60 41.62
N GLU A 411 -25.02 -30.82 42.57
CA GLU A 411 -24.26 -29.59 42.28
C GLU A 411 -22.92 -29.89 41.57
N LEU A 412 -22.23 -30.97 41.94
CA LEU A 412 -21.03 -31.44 41.23
C LEU A 412 -21.34 -31.86 39.79
N ASP A 413 -22.45 -32.56 39.56
CA ASP A 413 -22.87 -32.98 38.21
C ASP A 413 -23.22 -31.79 37.32
N VAL A 414 -23.92 -30.79 37.88
CA VAL A 414 -24.17 -29.52 37.18
C VAL A 414 -22.85 -28.85 36.81
N THR A 415 -21.91 -28.76 37.76
CA THR A 415 -20.59 -28.16 37.53
C THR A 415 -19.80 -28.90 36.46
N ILE A 416 -19.81 -30.24 36.45
CA ILE A 416 -19.17 -31.06 35.41
C ILE A 416 -19.76 -30.76 34.04
N GLN A 417 -21.09 -30.62 33.95
CA GLN A 417 -21.77 -30.32 32.70
C GLN A 417 -21.48 -28.89 32.20
N GLU A 418 -21.33 -27.92 33.08
CA GLU A 418 -20.89 -26.55 32.76
C GLU A 418 -19.46 -26.54 32.22
N ILE A 419 -18.53 -27.21 32.89
CA ILE A 419 -17.13 -27.33 32.43
C ILE A 419 -17.08 -28.02 31.07
N ARG A 420 -17.84 -29.11 30.85
CA ARG A 420 -17.91 -29.79 29.55
C ARG A 420 -18.40 -28.86 28.44
N THR A 421 -19.38 -28.01 28.75
CA THR A 421 -19.88 -26.99 27.81
C THR A 421 -18.81 -25.93 27.49
N ALA A 422 -18.04 -25.51 28.49
CA ALA A 422 -16.94 -24.57 28.31
C ALA A 422 -15.78 -25.17 27.48
N ILE A 423 -15.40 -26.44 27.74
CA ILE A 423 -14.41 -27.18 26.95
C ILE A 423 -14.84 -27.25 25.47
N PHE A 424 -16.11 -27.59 25.23
CA PHE A 424 -16.65 -27.67 23.87
C PHE A 424 -16.66 -26.31 23.16
N ALA A 425 -16.81 -25.21 23.91
CA ALA A 425 -16.69 -23.86 23.38
C ALA A 425 -15.24 -23.45 23.10
N LEU A 426 -14.27 -23.94 23.87
CA LEU A 426 -12.83 -23.70 23.67
C LEU A 426 -12.28 -24.43 22.43
N GLN A 427 -12.78 -25.65 22.17
CA GLN A 427 -12.38 -26.50 21.04
C GLN A 427 -13.06 -26.15 19.71
N GLN A 428 -14.06 -25.25 19.72
CA GLN A 428 -14.71 -24.80 18.50
C GLN A 428 -14.06 -23.53 17.97
N GLU A 429 -13.80 -23.53 16.66
CA GLU A 429 -13.41 -22.33 15.93
C GLU A 429 -14.52 -21.28 16.00
N PRO A 430 -14.24 -20.04 16.43
CA PRO A 430 -15.24 -18.98 16.47
C PRO A 430 -15.79 -18.56 15.10
N ALA A 431 -15.17 -18.99 13.99
CA ALA A 431 -15.25 -18.30 12.71
C ALA A 431 -16.06 -18.99 11.59
N GLU A 432 -16.32 -20.31 11.60
CA GLU A 432 -16.80 -20.98 10.36
C GLU A 432 -18.11 -21.78 10.44
N ALA A 433 -18.88 -21.68 11.53
CA ALA A 433 -20.27 -22.13 11.50
C ALA A 433 -21.19 -21.14 12.21
N PRO A 434 -22.26 -20.63 11.58
CA PRO A 434 -23.35 -20.05 12.34
C PRO A 434 -23.83 -21.14 13.30
N SER A 435 -23.64 -20.94 14.60
CA SER A 435 -24.08 -21.90 15.61
C SER A 435 -25.54 -22.27 15.32
N ARG A 436 -25.83 -23.57 15.16
CA ARG A 436 -27.18 -24.05 14.82
C ARG A 436 -28.23 -23.46 15.77
N LEU A 437 -29.45 -23.22 15.27
CA LEU A 437 -30.49 -22.49 16.01
C LEU A 437 -30.74 -23.07 17.41
N ARG A 438 -30.73 -24.40 17.53
CA ARG A 438 -30.86 -25.10 18.82
C ARG A 438 -29.78 -24.67 19.83
N THR A 439 -28.52 -24.57 19.40
CA THR A 439 -27.40 -24.14 20.25
C THR A 439 -27.58 -22.71 20.73
N ARG A 440 -28.08 -21.83 19.86
CA ARG A 440 -28.34 -20.41 20.19
C ARG A 440 -29.48 -20.27 21.20
N VAL A 441 -30.57 -21.00 21.01
CA VAL A 441 -31.71 -21.04 21.94
C VAL A 441 -31.28 -21.55 23.32
N LEU A 442 -30.55 -22.65 23.39
CA LEU A 442 -30.04 -23.21 24.65
C LEU A 442 -29.11 -22.23 25.38
N ARG A 443 -28.30 -21.46 24.63
CA ARG A 443 -27.43 -20.42 25.20
C ARG A 443 -28.24 -19.32 25.89
N GLU A 444 -29.28 -18.80 25.24
CA GLU A 444 -30.15 -17.77 25.86
C GLU A 444 -30.88 -18.29 27.11
N ILE A 445 -31.38 -19.53 27.07
CA ILE A 445 -32.02 -20.16 28.24
C ILE A 445 -31.04 -20.28 29.42
N ASN A 446 -29.82 -20.75 29.15
CA ASN A 446 -28.80 -20.89 30.19
C ASN A 446 -28.37 -19.52 30.74
N MET A 447 -28.26 -18.50 29.90
CA MET A 447 -27.94 -17.13 30.35
C MET A 447 -29.04 -16.52 31.21
N ALA A 448 -30.31 -16.85 30.95
CA ALA A 448 -31.42 -16.40 31.77
C ALA A 448 -31.53 -17.14 33.12
N ALA A 449 -30.96 -18.33 33.25
CA ALA A 449 -31.09 -19.14 34.46
C ALA A 449 -30.51 -18.48 35.72
N VAL A 450 -29.37 -17.77 35.57
CA VAL A 450 -28.69 -17.07 36.68
C VAL A 450 -29.56 -15.95 37.27
N PRO A 451 -30.05 -14.96 36.49
CA PRO A 451 -30.92 -13.93 37.04
C PRO A 451 -32.27 -14.48 37.51
N LEU A 452 -32.82 -15.51 36.88
CA LEU A 452 -34.09 -16.13 37.29
C LEU A 452 -33.98 -16.94 38.59
N GLY A 453 -32.78 -17.43 38.95
CA GLY A 453 -32.57 -18.31 40.11
C GLY A 453 -33.02 -19.76 39.89
N PHE A 454 -33.50 -20.11 38.69
CA PHE A 454 -33.82 -21.46 38.26
C PHE A 454 -33.65 -21.59 36.75
N LYS A 455 -33.50 -22.82 36.24
CA LYS A 455 -33.35 -23.08 34.81
C LYS A 455 -34.72 -23.27 34.14
N PRO A 456 -35.07 -22.45 33.12
CA PRO A 456 -36.27 -22.69 32.33
C PRO A 456 -36.24 -24.07 31.65
N SER A 457 -37.38 -24.75 31.68
CA SER A 457 -37.58 -25.99 30.92
C SER A 457 -37.68 -25.69 29.43
N HIS A 458 -37.34 -26.66 28.58
CA HIS A 458 -37.36 -26.45 27.13
C HIS A 458 -37.69 -27.69 26.32
N ARG A 459 -38.28 -27.46 25.13
CA ARG A 459 -38.61 -28.51 24.17
C ARG A 459 -38.45 -28.02 22.74
N PHE A 460 -37.98 -28.90 21.86
CA PHE A 460 -37.94 -28.66 20.42
C PHE A 460 -38.85 -29.67 19.71
N LEU A 461 -39.75 -29.18 18.87
CA LEU A 461 -40.66 -30.00 18.05
C LEU A 461 -40.31 -29.79 16.58
N GLY A 462 -40.10 -30.89 15.85
CA GLY A 462 -39.68 -30.86 14.45
C GLY A 462 -38.19 -30.54 14.22
N PRO A 463 -37.73 -30.56 12.96
CA PRO A 463 -36.33 -30.38 12.60
C PRO A 463 -35.94 -28.89 12.51
N VAL A 464 -35.94 -28.23 13.67
CA VAL A 464 -35.69 -26.78 13.84
C VAL A 464 -34.39 -26.31 13.18
N ASP A 465 -33.30 -27.09 13.27
CA ASP A 465 -31.99 -26.68 12.75
C ASP A 465 -31.91 -26.70 11.21
N SER A 466 -32.77 -27.45 10.53
CA SER A 466 -32.78 -27.55 9.05
C SER A 466 -33.91 -26.77 8.39
N LEU A 467 -35.01 -26.54 9.10
CA LEU A 467 -36.19 -25.87 8.54
C LEU A 467 -36.19 -24.36 8.76
N VAL A 468 -35.59 -23.86 9.84
CA VAL A 468 -35.65 -22.43 10.17
C VAL A 468 -34.49 -21.68 9.54
N GLY A 469 -34.78 -20.76 8.63
CA GLY A 469 -33.76 -19.92 7.99
C GLY A 469 -33.00 -19.00 8.97
N GLU A 470 -31.80 -18.55 8.59
CA GLU A 470 -30.92 -17.77 9.47
C GLU A 470 -31.56 -16.44 9.93
N LEU A 471 -32.32 -15.78 9.07
CA LEU A 471 -33.03 -14.54 9.39
C LEU A 471 -34.15 -14.76 10.43
N THR A 472 -34.94 -15.81 10.24
CA THR A 472 -36.00 -16.23 11.18
C THR A 472 -35.38 -16.67 12.51
N GLY A 473 -34.29 -17.46 12.47
CA GLY A 473 -33.54 -17.90 13.63
C GLY A 473 -32.95 -16.74 14.45
N LYS A 474 -32.40 -15.71 13.80
CA LYS A 474 -31.93 -14.48 14.48
C LYS A 474 -33.06 -13.76 15.22
N ASN A 475 -34.22 -13.61 14.60
CA ASN A 475 -35.35 -12.93 15.24
C ASN A 475 -36.00 -13.77 16.34
N LEU A 476 -36.05 -15.10 16.18
CA LEU A 476 -36.53 -16.02 17.21
C LEU A 476 -35.68 -15.95 18.47
N VAL A 477 -34.35 -15.98 18.34
CA VAL A 477 -33.43 -15.86 19.49
C VAL A 477 -33.57 -14.50 20.17
N ALA A 478 -33.73 -13.43 19.40
CA ALA A 478 -33.99 -12.11 19.96
C ALA A 478 -35.35 -12.04 20.68
N ALA A 479 -36.39 -12.70 20.16
CA ALA A 479 -37.70 -12.79 20.77
C ALA A 479 -37.66 -13.59 22.09
N LEU A 480 -36.93 -14.71 22.11
CA LEU A 480 -36.69 -15.50 23.31
C LEU A 480 -36.00 -14.68 24.41
N ARG A 481 -34.92 -13.97 24.06
CA ARG A 481 -34.20 -13.11 25.02
C ARG A 481 -35.10 -12.05 25.64
N GLU A 482 -35.90 -11.38 24.81
CA GLU A 482 -36.84 -10.36 25.27
C GLU A 482 -37.94 -10.95 26.17
N ALA A 483 -38.49 -12.11 25.80
CA ALA A 483 -39.50 -12.81 26.60
C ALA A 483 -38.97 -13.23 27.98
N LEU A 484 -37.79 -13.86 28.03
CA LEU A 484 -37.13 -14.26 29.28
C LEU A 484 -36.76 -13.05 30.15
N SER A 485 -36.31 -11.95 29.54
CA SER A 485 -36.02 -10.70 30.24
C SER A 485 -37.27 -10.05 30.85
N ASN A 486 -38.41 -10.16 30.17
CA ASN A 486 -39.68 -9.67 30.68
C ASN A 486 -40.20 -10.54 31.83
N ALA A 487 -40.10 -11.87 31.71
CA ALA A 487 -40.45 -12.79 32.79
C ALA A 487 -39.62 -12.51 34.05
N PHE A 488 -38.30 -12.38 33.90
CA PHE A 488 -37.41 -12.03 35.01
C PHE A 488 -37.79 -10.70 35.70
N ARG A 489 -38.06 -9.65 34.92
CA ARG A 489 -38.34 -8.31 35.48
C ARG A 489 -39.72 -8.15 36.08
N HIS A 490 -40.71 -8.93 35.62
CA HIS A 490 -42.11 -8.62 35.85
C HIS A 490 -42.97 -9.78 36.34
N ALA A 491 -42.62 -11.03 36.07
CA ALA A 491 -43.51 -12.16 36.35
C ALA A 491 -43.45 -12.65 37.79
N GLY A 492 -42.28 -12.58 38.45
CA GLY A 492 -42.09 -13.25 39.75
C GLY A 492 -42.33 -14.77 39.68
N ALA A 493 -42.06 -15.35 38.51
CA ALA A 493 -42.34 -16.74 38.18
C ALA A 493 -41.39 -17.70 38.93
N SER A 494 -41.90 -18.90 39.23
CA SER A 494 -41.12 -20.02 39.75
C SER A 494 -40.88 -21.12 38.71
N LEU A 495 -41.62 -21.06 37.60
CA LEU A 495 -41.55 -21.97 36.47
C LEU A 495 -41.63 -21.20 35.15
N ILE A 496 -40.78 -21.58 34.20
CA ILE A 496 -40.85 -21.12 32.80
C ILE A 496 -40.66 -22.33 31.87
N ASP A 497 -41.53 -22.46 30.87
CA ASP A 497 -41.42 -23.44 29.80
C ASP A 497 -41.19 -22.76 28.44
N VAL A 498 -40.18 -23.21 27.72
CA VAL A 498 -39.77 -22.67 26.41
C VAL A 498 -39.93 -23.74 25.33
N VAL A 499 -40.88 -23.56 24.42
CA VAL A 499 -41.12 -24.48 23.31
C VAL A 499 -40.79 -23.83 21.99
N VAL A 500 -39.96 -24.49 21.18
CA VAL A 500 -39.71 -24.11 19.79
C VAL A 500 -40.27 -25.21 18.87
N ASP A 501 -41.32 -24.89 18.14
CA ASP A 501 -42.06 -25.82 17.31
C ASP A 501 -42.00 -25.43 15.82
N ALA A 502 -41.28 -26.23 15.03
CA ALA A 502 -41.17 -26.09 13.58
C ALA A 502 -42.11 -27.03 12.82
N THR A 503 -43.14 -27.58 13.48
CA THR A 503 -44.18 -28.41 12.85
C THR A 503 -45.49 -27.65 12.58
N VAL A 504 -45.52 -26.36 12.91
CA VAL A 504 -46.70 -25.51 12.80
C VAL A 504 -46.91 -25.05 11.36
N THR A 505 -48.18 -24.91 10.97
CA THR A 505 -48.58 -24.27 9.71
C THR A 505 -49.36 -23.00 9.98
N LEU A 506 -49.08 -21.94 9.23
CA LEU A 506 -49.84 -20.69 9.25
C LEU A 506 -51.22 -20.87 8.60
N PRO A 507 -52.17 -19.93 8.82
CA PRO A 507 -53.52 -20.00 8.22
C PRO A 507 -53.55 -20.05 6.68
N ASP A 508 -52.47 -19.60 6.04
CA ASP A 508 -52.30 -19.64 4.58
C ASP A 508 -51.74 -21.00 4.07
N GLY A 509 -51.49 -21.96 4.98
CA GLY A 509 -50.98 -23.29 4.66
C GLY A 509 -49.46 -23.39 4.57
N SER A 510 -48.72 -22.29 4.77
CA SER A 510 -47.26 -22.30 4.78
C SER A 510 -46.69 -22.85 6.09
N GLY A 511 -45.50 -23.46 6.03
CA GLY A 511 -44.79 -23.92 7.23
C GLY A 511 -44.25 -22.76 8.04
N ALA A 512 -44.33 -22.86 9.37
CA ALA A 512 -43.85 -21.83 10.30
C ALA A 512 -43.11 -22.44 11.48
N VAL A 513 -42.35 -21.56 12.15
CA VAL A 513 -41.82 -21.81 13.48
C VAL A 513 -42.59 -21.00 14.52
N ARG A 514 -42.95 -21.66 15.62
CA ARG A 514 -43.56 -21.07 16.80
C ARG A 514 -42.59 -21.14 17.97
N LEU A 515 -42.32 -20.00 18.58
CA LEU A 515 -41.70 -19.89 19.91
C LEU A 515 -42.80 -19.60 20.94
N SER A 516 -42.90 -20.43 21.97
CA SER A 516 -43.77 -20.22 23.13
C SER A 516 -42.90 -20.11 24.38
N VAL A 517 -43.09 -19.04 25.15
CA VAL A 517 -42.44 -18.84 26.46
C VAL A 517 -43.56 -18.63 27.48
N ALA A 518 -43.80 -19.63 28.33
CA ALA A 518 -44.89 -19.65 29.29
C ALA A 518 -44.35 -19.60 30.72
N ASP A 519 -44.90 -18.72 31.55
CA ASP A 519 -44.55 -18.55 32.97
C ASP A 519 -45.77 -18.77 33.89
N ASP A 520 -45.51 -19.09 35.16
CA ASP A 520 -46.51 -19.25 36.22
C ASP A 520 -46.67 -18.00 37.12
N GLY A 521 -46.19 -16.85 36.66
CA GLY A 521 -46.08 -15.63 37.46
C GLY A 521 -47.39 -14.87 37.68
N VAL A 522 -47.26 -13.57 37.99
CA VAL A 522 -48.41 -12.68 38.30
C VAL A 522 -49.23 -12.24 37.08
N GLY A 523 -48.76 -12.57 35.87
CA GLY A 523 -49.36 -12.13 34.62
C GLY A 523 -49.09 -10.66 34.27
N ILE A 524 -49.67 -10.16 33.17
CA ILE A 524 -49.49 -8.76 32.73
C ILE A 524 -50.61 -7.89 33.31
N PRO A 525 -50.28 -6.86 34.13
CA PRO A 525 -51.30 -5.96 34.70
C PRO A 525 -51.99 -5.09 33.64
N GLU A 526 -53.29 -4.83 33.82
CA GLU A 526 -54.06 -3.92 32.97
C GLU A 526 -53.47 -2.50 33.04
N GLY A 527 -52.99 -1.98 31.89
CA GLY A 527 -52.41 -0.63 31.78
C GLY A 527 -50.87 -0.53 31.91
N GLY A 528 -50.14 -1.63 32.08
CA GLY A 528 -48.67 -1.64 32.14
C GLY A 528 -47.99 -1.19 30.82
N ARG A 529 -46.73 -0.71 30.89
CA ARG A 529 -45.94 -0.34 29.70
C ARG A 529 -45.65 -1.58 28.84
N ARG A 530 -46.24 -1.65 27.64
CA ARG A 530 -46.12 -2.78 26.68
C ARG A 530 -44.97 -2.64 25.66
N SER A 531 -43.89 -1.93 25.99
CA SER A 531 -42.80 -1.65 25.03
C SER A 531 -42.07 -2.92 24.56
N GLY A 532 -41.79 -3.87 25.46
CA GLY A 532 -41.18 -5.16 25.12
C GLY A 532 -42.08 -6.02 24.21
N LEU A 533 -43.38 -6.03 24.49
CA LEU A 533 -44.38 -6.74 23.68
C LEU A 533 -44.53 -6.15 22.28
N ARG A 534 -44.44 -4.83 22.14
CA ARG A 534 -44.40 -4.15 20.83
C ARG A 534 -43.14 -4.49 20.04
N ASN A 535 -42.01 -4.77 20.71
CA ASN A 535 -40.80 -5.21 20.03
C ASN A 535 -40.95 -6.64 19.49
N LEU A 536 -41.57 -7.53 20.26
CA LEU A 536 -41.87 -8.90 19.86
C LEU A 536 -42.81 -8.95 18.65
N ALA A 537 -43.90 -8.18 18.69
CA ALA A 537 -44.83 -8.06 17.57
C ALA A 537 -44.16 -7.53 16.30
N ARG A 538 -43.41 -6.42 16.39
CA ARG A 538 -42.69 -5.86 15.23
C ARG A 538 -41.70 -6.82 14.59
N ARG A 539 -40.99 -7.64 15.40
CA ARG A 539 -40.06 -8.66 14.88
C ARG A 539 -40.79 -9.78 14.14
N ALA A 540 -41.95 -10.20 14.64
CA ALA A 540 -42.77 -11.20 13.95
C ALA A 540 -43.32 -10.63 12.64
N GLU A 541 -43.93 -9.43 12.71
CA GLU A 541 -44.52 -8.73 11.57
C GLU A 541 -43.48 -8.45 10.46
N SER A 542 -42.23 -8.11 10.81
CA SER A 542 -41.16 -7.91 9.82
C SER A 542 -40.81 -9.16 9.00
N LEU A 543 -41.23 -10.34 9.48
CA LEU A 543 -41.05 -11.62 8.80
C LEU A 543 -42.35 -12.17 8.22
N GLY A 544 -43.45 -11.41 8.23
CA GLY A 544 -44.78 -11.90 7.84
C GLY A 544 -45.43 -12.81 8.88
N GLY A 545 -44.92 -12.80 10.11
CA GLY A 545 -45.41 -13.55 11.25
C GLY A 545 -46.32 -12.75 12.19
N SER A 546 -46.61 -13.32 13.36
CA SER A 546 -47.41 -12.67 14.40
C SER A 546 -46.88 -12.94 15.80
N SER A 547 -47.22 -12.07 16.75
CA SER A 547 -46.97 -12.34 18.17
C SER A 547 -48.22 -12.02 18.99
N ARG A 548 -48.56 -12.91 19.91
CA ARG A 548 -49.74 -12.81 20.78
C ARG A 548 -49.40 -13.27 22.18
N ILE A 549 -50.33 -13.00 23.09
CA ILE A 549 -50.20 -13.32 24.50
C ILE A 549 -51.40 -14.16 24.90
N GLU A 550 -51.13 -15.24 25.62
CA GLU A 550 -52.10 -16.19 26.13
C GLU A 550 -51.93 -16.33 27.66
N PRO A 551 -52.92 -16.89 28.39
CA PRO A 551 -52.77 -17.21 29.81
C PRO A 551 -51.54 -18.09 30.10
N GLY A 552 -50.97 -17.95 31.30
CA GLY A 552 -49.76 -18.66 31.71
C GLY A 552 -50.00 -20.07 32.25
N LEU A 553 -48.98 -20.60 32.94
CA LEU A 553 -48.95 -21.97 33.49
C LEU A 553 -49.61 -22.11 34.87
N GLY A 554 -49.96 -21.01 35.53
CA GLY A 554 -50.54 -21.00 36.88
C GLY A 554 -52.00 -21.46 36.92
N GLU A 555 -52.47 -21.88 38.11
CA GLU A 555 -53.87 -22.29 38.31
C GLU A 555 -54.85 -21.19 37.85
N GLY A 556 -55.88 -21.59 37.11
CA GLY A 556 -56.86 -20.64 36.54
C GLY A 556 -56.34 -19.75 35.41
N GLY A 557 -55.15 -20.04 34.85
CA GLY A 557 -54.52 -19.24 33.79
C GLY A 557 -53.60 -18.13 34.32
N GLY A 558 -53.13 -18.23 35.57
CA GLY A 558 -52.14 -17.33 36.15
C GLY A 558 -50.82 -17.34 35.36
N GLY A 559 -50.13 -16.21 35.32
CA GLY A 559 -48.89 -16.05 34.54
C GLY A 559 -49.11 -15.53 33.13
N THR A 560 -48.11 -15.69 32.27
CA THR A 560 -48.17 -15.22 30.88
C THR A 560 -47.52 -16.21 29.92
N THR A 561 -48.19 -16.46 28.80
CA THR A 561 -47.61 -17.17 27.66
C THR A 561 -47.40 -16.19 26.51
N VAL A 562 -46.15 -15.96 26.13
CA VAL A 562 -45.79 -15.22 24.92
C VAL A 562 -45.67 -16.21 23.77
N VAL A 563 -46.45 -16.01 22.73
CA VAL A 563 -46.36 -16.78 21.49
C VAL A 563 -45.84 -15.88 20.38
N TRP A 564 -44.77 -16.31 19.72
CA TRP A 564 -44.15 -15.64 18.58
C TRP A 564 -44.08 -16.64 17.42
N GLU A 565 -44.62 -16.27 16.26
CA GLU A 565 -44.70 -17.12 15.08
C GLU A 565 -44.13 -16.39 13.88
N ALA A 566 -43.41 -17.10 13.02
CA ALA A 566 -42.95 -16.61 11.73
C ALA A 566 -42.83 -17.74 10.70
N PRO A 567 -42.95 -17.45 9.39
CA PRO A 567 -42.64 -18.38 8.32
C PRO A 567 -41.22 -18.97 8.45
N LEU A 568 -41.05 -20.23 8.03
CA LEU A 568 -39.78 -20.96 8.06
C LEU A 568 -38.68 -20.33 7.19
#